data_AF-A0A533U852-F1
#
_entry.id   AF-A0A533U852-F1
#
_cell.length_a   1.000
_cell.length_b   1.000
_cell.length_c   1.000
_cell.angle_alpha   90.00
_cell.angle_beta   90.00
_cell.angle_gamma   90.00
#
_symmetry.space_group_name_H-M   'P 1'
#
loop_
_entity.id
_entity.type
_entity.pdbx_description
1 polymer ?
#
loop_
_entity_poly.entity_id
_entity_poly.type
_entity_poly.pdbx_seq_one_letter_code
_entity_poly.pdbx_strand_id
1 'polypeptide(L)'
;MLLQSINQNEVTCPFHAAKFDITSGKKIGEPVLEIPPGMEHLPPSWQKYMEIVGQQMSFIKTYDQETYEVKVEGDTIKIRA
;
A
#
# COMPACT_ATOMS: atom_id res chain seq x y z
N MET A 1 -1.18 -10.89 -8.95
CA MET A 1 -0.33 -10.76 -7.76
C MET A 1 0.11 -9.31 -7.69
N LEU A 2 -0.54 -8.49 -6.87
CA LEU A 2 -0.06 -7.12 -6.61
C LEU A 2 1.19 -7.29 -5.75
N LEU A 3 2.33 -6.72 -6.16
CA LEU A 3 3.65 -6.90 -5.55
C LEU A 3 3.74 -6.21 -4.18
N GLN A 4 3.00 -6.73 -3.19
CA GLN A 4 3.14 -6.32 -1.79
C GLN A 4 4.52 -6.76 -1.29
N SER A 5 5.29 -5.88 -0.68
CA SER A 5 6.50 -6.29 0.02
C SER A 5 6.17 -6.58 1.48
N ILE A 6 6.65 -7.72 1.97
CA ILE A 6 6.58 -8.12 3.37
C ILE A 6 8.00 -8.08 3.92
N ASN A 7 8.19 -7.38 5.03
CA ASN A 7 9.44 -7.37 5.77
C ASN A 7 9.14 -7.55 7.26
N GLN A 8 9.55 -8.69 7.82
CA GLN A 8 9.24 -9.05 9.20
C GLN A 8 7.71 -8.96 9.47
N ASN A 9 7.29 -8.05 10.37
CA ASN A 9 5.89 -7.86 10.75
C ASN A 9 5.22 -6.67 10.01
N GLU A 10 5.82 -6.18 8.92
CA GLU A 10 5.32 -5.05 8.14
C GLU A 10 4.94 -5.50 6.72
N VAL A 11 3.78 -5.03 6.25
CA VAL A 11 3.40 -5.09 4.82
C VAL A 11 3.33 -3.68 4.26
N THR A 12 3.90 -3.48 3.07
CA THR A 12 3.88 -2.19 2.35
C THR A 12 2.89 -2.24 1.18
N CYS A 13 2.01 -1.24 1.10
CA CYS A 13 1.11 -1.04 -0.02
C CYS A 13 1.92 -0.77 -1.30
N PRO A 14 1.70 -1.53 -2.38
CA PRO A 14 2.49 -1.40 -3.61
C PRO A 14 2.22 -0.12 -4.38
N PHE A 15 1.13 0.59 -4.08
CA PHE A 15 0.75 1.78 -4.85
C PHE A 15 1.34 3.07 -4.25
N HIS A 16 1.12 3.30 -2.96
CA HIS A 16 1.50 4.56 -2.30
C HIS A 16 2.35 4.32 -1.05
N ALA A 17 2.99 3.16 -0.92
CA ALA A 17 3.98 2.84 0.10
C ALA A 17 3.53 2.98 1.57
N ALA A 18 2.22 3.07 1.84
CA ALA A 18 1.69 3.00 3.20
C ALA A 18 2.06 1.65 3.83
N LYS A 19 2.35 1.65 5.13
CA LYS A 19 2.84 0.47 5.86
C LYS A 19 1.90 0.09 6.98
N PHE A 20 1.74 -1.22 7.18
CA PHE A 20 0.84 -1.78 8.18
C PHE A 20 1.53 -2.88 8.98
N ASP A 21 1.24 -2.91 10.28
CA ASP A 21 1.61 -4.02 11.15
C ASP A 21 0.73 -5.23 10.82
N ILE A 22 1.34 -6.36 10.44
CA ILE A 22 0.63 -7.55 9.96
C ILE A 22 -0.24 -8.19 11.04
N THR A 23 0.15 -8.06 12.32
CA THR A 23 -0.57 -8.70 13.42
C THR A 23 -1.80 -7.90 13.86
N SER A 24 -1.67 -6.58 13.96
CA SER A 24 -2.73 -5.70 14.48
C SER A 24 -3.52 -4.96 13.41
N GLY A 25 -3.04 -4.94 12.16
CA GLY A 25 -3.62 -4.16 11.06
C GLY A 25 -3.36 -2.65 11.16
N LYS A 26 -2.71 -2.18 12.24
CA LYS A 26 -2.48 -0.75 12.44
C LYS A 26 -1.63 -0.16 11.33
N LYS A 27 -1.99 1.03 10.87
CA LYS A 27 -1.13 1.86 10.00
C LYS A 27 0.07 2.32 10.81
N ILE A 28 1.26 1.96 10.34
CA ILE A 28 2.55 2.30 10.97
C ILE A 28 3.43 3.16 10.08
N GLY A 29 3.02 3.40 8.83
CA GLY A 29 3.65 4.36 7.92
C GLY A 29 2.63 5.04 7.01
N GLU A 30 2.78 6.35 6.85
CA GLU A 30 1.92 7.17 6.01
C GLU A 30 2.12 6.85 4.51
N PRO A 31 1.10 7.08 3.68
CA PRO A 31 1.25 6.99 2.24
C PRO A 31 2.17 8.09 1.72
N VAL A 32 2.96 7.77 0.68
CA VAL A 32 3.65 8.76 -0.15
C VAL A 32 2.65 9.23 -1.20
N LEU A 33 2.16 10.47 -1.05
CA LEU A 33 1.15 11.07 -1.94
C LEU A 33 1.73 12.11 -2.90
N GLU A 34 2.97 12.51 -2.68
CA GLU A 34 3.65 13.48 -3.51
C GLU A 34 4.26 12.79 -4.73
N ILE A 35 4.22 13.49 -5.87
CA ILE A 35 4.93 13.05 -7.07
C ILE A 35 6.44 13.13 -6.76
N PRO A 36 7.23 12.07 -7.05
CA PRO A 36 8.67 12.11 -6.82
C PRO A 36 9.35 13.29 -7.53
N PRO A 37 10.42 13.87 -6.95
CA PRO A 37 11.19 14.92 -7.60
C PRO A 37 11.86 14.43 -8.90
N GLY A 38 12.13 15.34 -9.84
CA GLY A 38 12.82 15.04 -11.10
C GLY A 38 11.90 14.60 -12.26
N MET A 39 10.58 14.67 -12.06
CA MET A 39 9.59 14.30 -13.08
C MET A 39 9.47 15.33 -14.20
N GLU A 40 9.98 16.55 -13.99
CA GLU A 40 10.08 17.62 -14.99
C GLU A 40 10.96 17.26 -16.21
N HIS A 41 11.83 16.27 -16.06
CA HIS A 41 12.72 15.78 -17.12
C HIS A 41 12.10 14.68 -17.98
N LEU A 42 10.91 14.18 -17.63
CA LEU A 42 10.23 13.14 -18.40
C LEU A 42 9.66 13.69 -19.72
N PRO A 43 9.42 12.83 -20.73
CA PRO A 43 8.71 13.24 -21.93
C PRO A 43 7.33 13.83 -21.60
N PRO A 44 6.79 14.77 -22.40
CA PRO A 44 5.53 15.47 -22.09
C PRO A 44 4.33 14.54 -21.83
N SER A 45 4.25 13.40 -22.53
CA SER A 45 3.20 12.40 -22.31
C SER A 45 3.27 11.77 -20.91
N TRP A 46 4.48 11.57 -20.40
CA TRP A 46 4.72 11.04 -19.07
C TRP A 46 4.47 12.08 -17.98
N GLN A 47 4.82 13.34 -18.21
CA GLN A 47 4.48 14.44 -17.28
C GLN A 47 2.96 14.53 -17.09
N LYS A 48 2.20 14.56 -18.18
CA LYS A 48 0.73 14.58 -18.13
C LYS A 48 0.14 13.36 -17.43
N TYR A 49 0.76 12.19 -17.63
CA TYR A 49 0.35 10.99 -16.93
C TYR A 49 0.58 11.10 -15.41
N MET A 50 1.73 11.64 -14.98
CA MET A 50 2.03 11.87 -13.56
C MET A 50 1.07 12.88 -12.92
N GLU A 51 0.65 13.93 -13.64
CA GLU A 51 -0.39 14.85 -13.15
C GLU A 51 -1.72 14.12 -12.86
N ILE A 52 -2.15 13.23 -13.76
CA ILE A 52 -3.35 12.42 -13.57
C ILE A 52 -3.19 11.51 -12.34
N VAL A 53 -2.03 10.87 -12.20
CA VAL A 53 -1.72 10.03 -11.03
C VAL A 53 -1.80 10.85 -9.74
N GLY A 54 -1.19 12.04 -9.70
CA GLY A 54 -1.25 12.93 -8.54
C GLY A 54 -2.67 13.35 -8.18
N GLN A 55 -3.52 13.67 -9.17
CA GLN A 55 -4.94 13.96 -8.93
C GLN A 55 -5.66 12.76 -8.30
N GLN A 56 -5.46 11.55 -8.82
CA GLN A 56 -6.07 10.34 -8.23
C GLN A 56 -5.57 10.09 -6.80
N MET A 57 -4.26 10.27 -6.56
CA MET A 57 -3.65 10.07 -5.25
C MET A 57 -4.14 11.07 -4.19
N SER A 58 -4.51 12.29 -4.58
CA SER A 58 -4.99 13.34 -3.66
C SER A 58 -6.25 12.96 -2.86
N PHE A 59 -7.02 11.99 -3.36
CA PHE A 59 -8.23 11.49 -2.69
C PHE A 59 -7.97 10.30 -1.76
N ILE A 60 -6.76 9.74 -1.78
CA ILE A 60 -6.42 8.55 -1.01
C ILE A 60 -6.41 8.90 0.47
N LYS A 61 -7.18 8.13 1.24
CA LYS A 61 -7.12 8.12 2.70
C LYS A 61 -6.69 6.74 3.14
N THR A 62 -5.72 6.68 4.04
CA THR A 62 -5.20 5.42 4.57
C THR A 62 -5.54 5.30 6.05
N TYR A 63 -6.16 4.19 6.41
CA TYR A 63 -6.60 3.85 7.76
C TYR A 63 -6.01 2.52 8.19
N ASP A 64 -6.14 2.20 9.48
CA ASP A 64 -5.91 0.85 9.97
C ASP A 64 -6.71 -0.17 9.15
N GLN A 65 -6.12 -1.34 8.92
CA GLN A 65 -6.71 -2.43 8.15
C GLN A 65 -7.43 -3.40 9.08
N GLU A 66 -8.52 -3.98 8.57
CA GLU A 66 -9.18 -5.09 9.25
C GLU A 66 -8.22 -6.29 9.35
N THR A 67 -8.32 -7.00 10.47
CA THR A 67 -7.60 -8.27 10.69
C THR A 67 -8.60 -9.38 10.88
N TYR A 68 -8.19 -10.59 10.51
CA TYR A 68 -9.02 -11.78 10.65
C TYR A 68 -8.36 -12.76 11.62
N GLU A 69 -9.19 -13.47 12.39
CA GLU A 69 -8.72 -14.56 13.22
C GLU A 69 -8.30 -15.73 12.31
N VAL A 70 -7.07 -16.22 12.52
CA VAL A 70 -6.50 -17.31 11.72
C VAL A 70 -6.20 -18.51 12.62
N LYS A 71 -6.61 -19.69 12.17
CA LYS A 71 -6.30 -20.97 12.83
C LYS A 71 -5.66 -21.94 11.85
N VAL A 72 -4.61 -22.63 12.28
CA VAL A 72 -3.99 -23.73 11.52
C VAL A 72 -4.52 -25.06 12.04
N GLU A 73 -5.02 -25.91 11.15
CA GLU A 73 -5.48 -27.27 11.45
C GLU A 73 -4.89 -28.25 10.44
N GLY A 74 -3.91 -29.06 10.88
CA GLY A 74 -3.11 -29.89 9.97
C GLY A 74 -2.43 -29.01 8.91
N ASP A 75 -2.69 -29.32 7.63
CA ASP A 75 -2.14 -28.60 6.48
C ASP A 75 -3.07 -27.49 5.97
N THR A 76 -4.10 -27.13 6.74
CA THR A 76 -5.11 -26.14 6.34
C THR A 76 -5.04 -24.88 7.20
N ILE A 77 -5.11 -23.72 6.56
CA ILE A 77 -5.30 -22.42 7.20
C ILE A 77 -6.79 -22.05 7.11
N LYS A 78 -7.41 -21.79 8.26
CA LYS A 78 -8.80 -21.34 8.39
C LYS A 78 -8.84 -19.88 8.80
N ILE A 79 -9.74 -19.14 8.17
CA ILE A 79 -9.95 -17.70 8.42
C ILE A 79 -11.39 -17.53 8.88
N ARG A 80 -11.58 -16.81 10.00
CA ARG A 80 -12.90 -16.40 10.46
C ARG A 80 -13.21 -15.02 9.89
N ALA A 81 -14.16 -14.96 8.97
CA ALA A 81 -14.73 -13.72 8.43
C ALA A 81 -15.96 -13.29 9.24
#